data_AF-A0A1M4RX02-F1
#
_entry.id   AF-A0A1M4RX02-F1
#
_cell.length_a   1.000
_cell.length_b   1.000
_cell.length_c   1.000
_cell.angle_alpha   90.00
_cell.angle_beta   90.00
_cell.angle_gamma   90.00
#
_symmetry.space_group_name_H-M   'P 1'
#
loop_
_entity.id
_entity.type
_entity.pdbx_description
1 polymer ?
#
loop_
_entity_poly.entity_id
_entity_poly.type
_entity_poly.pdbx_seq_one_letter_code
_entity_poly.pdbx_strand_id
1 'polypeptide(L)'
;MAWHETQPMRRFEVAAPPRDAVRFVIDHLAPQGFALETWDLDSVLAERGPWTGVVLREGSQAANFAVGTFMEVVPLVLALPWTRRQHGRVRMAVIARPLHGDATGSELICWHFHLDSVTLRYWSTNFTIDIMEGLTESLSAAGLLLAGPAKPSSWKTWNTLPADHPLHPKQWRTISKEARRRGRRRQGGTRPS
;
A
#
# COMPACT_ATOMS: atom_id res chain seq x y z
N MET A 1 -4.80 20.86 5.48
CA MET A 1 -4.74 19.55 4.82
C MET A 1 -5.69 18.59 5.52
N ALA A 2 -6.89 18.38 4.96
CA ALA A 2 -7.82 17.36 5.43
C ALA A 2 -7.49 16.04 4.73
N TRP A 3 -7.33 14.96 5.51
CA TRP A 3 -7.24 13.61 4.95
C TRP A 3 -8.65 13.19 4.58
N HIS A 4 -8.90 12.78 3.34
CA HIS A 4 -10.24 12.35 2.93
C HIS A 4 -10.33 10.82 2.80
N GLU A 5 -11.39 10.32 3.41
CA GLU A 5 -11.60 8.98 3.95
C GLU A 5 -12.55 8.19 3.05
N THR A 6 -12.06 7.12 2.39
CA THR A 6 -12.87 6.07 1.70
C THR A 6 -11.97 4.90 1.22
N GLN A 7 -10.78 4.71 1.77
CA GLN A 7 -9.74 3.98 1.02
C GLN A 7 -9.76 2.48 1.29
N PRO A 8 -9.64 1.64 0.25
CA PRO A 8 -9.61 0.20 0.39
C PRO A 8 -8.41 -0.22 1.24
N MET A 9 -8.70 -1.04 2.25
CA MET A 9 -7.74 -1.74 3.09
C MET A 9 -8.01 -3.23 2.91
N ARG A 10 -6.99 -4.09 3.00
CA ARG A 10 -7.19 -5.51 3.23
C ARG A 10 -6.28 -6.00 4.32
N ARG A 11 -6.82 -6.90 5.14
CA ARG A 11 -6.13 -7.54 6.24
C ARG A 11 -6.13 -9.04 5.98
N PHE A 12 -4.94 -9.62 6.06
CA PHE A 12 -4.67 -11.02 5.84
C PHE A 12 -3.90 -11.58 7.04
N GLU A 13 -4.13 -12.84 7.32
CA GLU A 13 -3.23 -13.64 8.15
C GLU A 13 -2.45 -14.54 7.20
N VAL A 14 -1.12 -14.49 7.27
CA VAL A 14 -0.24 -15.17 6.32
C VAL A 14 0.77 -16.06 7.02
N ALA A 15 1.07 -17.22 6.43
CA ALA A 15 2.03 -18.22 6.88
C ALA A 15 3.48 -17.82 6.52
N ALA A 16 3.85 -16.58 6.80
CA ALA A 16 5.17 -16.06 6.55
C ALA A 16 5.58 -15.08 7.66
N PRO A 17 6.89 -14.96 7.96
CA PRO A 17 7.40 -13.89 8.82
C PRO A 17 7.07 -12.49 8.26
N PRO A 18 7.01 -11.44 9.09
CA PRO A 18 6.48 -10.14 8.67
C PRO A 18 7.24 -9.51 7.50
N ARG A 19 8.56 -9.67 7.47
CA ARG A 19 9.42 -9.17 6.39
C ARG A 19 9.18 -9.91 5.07
N ASP A 20 8.98 -11.22 5.14
CA ASP A 20 8.71 -12.04 3.96
C ASP A 20 7.30 -11.78 3.42
N ALA A 21 6.32 -11.58 4.30
CA ALA A 21 4.97 -11.15 3.92
C ALA A 21 4.99 -9.81 3.17
N VAL A 22 5.72 -8.81 3.69
CA VAL A 22 5.88 -7.51 3.01
C VAL A 22 6.60 -7.67 1.67
N ARG A 23 7.69 -8.47 1.62
CA ARG A 23 8.44 -8.73 0.40
C ARG A 23 7.58 -9.39 -0.67
N PHE A 24 6.77 -10.38 -0.30
CA PHE A 24 5.83 -11.02 -1.22
C PHE A 24 4.90 -10.01 -1.90
N VAL A 25 4.36 -9.05 -1.15
CA VAL A 25 3.51 -8.00 -1.72
C VAL A 25 4.30 -7.07 -2.64
N ILE A 26 5.53 -6.70 -2.28
CA ILE A 26 6.41 -5.89 -3.14
C ILE A 26 6.62 -6.62 -4.47
N ASP A 27 7.00 -7.89 -4.43
CA ASP A 27 7.31 -8.70 -5.60
C ASP A 27 6.07 -8.96 -6.47
N HIS A 28 4.90 -9.13 -5.84
CA HIS A 28 3.62 -9.27 -6.55
C HIS A 28 3.18 -7.98 -7.27
N LEU A 29 3.42 -6.81 -6.64
CA LEU A 29 2.99 -5.52 -7.16
C LEU A 29 4.02 -4.86 -8.10
N ALA A 30 5.30 -5.25 -8.03
CA ALA A 30 6.34 -4.70 -8.89
C ALA A 30 6.04 -4.90 -10.40
N PRO A 31 5.60 -6.09 -10.88
CA PRO A 31 5.16 -6.28 -12.27
C PRO A 31 3.95 -5.42 -12.67
N GLN A 32 3.12 -5.02 -11.69
CA GLN A 32 1.97 -4.14 -11.88
C GLN A 32 2.38 -2.65 -11.92
N GLY A 33 3.68 -2.37 -11.88
CA GLY A 33 4.25 -1.03 -11.98
C GLY A 33 4.42 -0.31 -10.65
N PHE A 34 4.20 -0.97 -9.50
CA PHE A 34 4.48 -0.36 -8.21
C PHE A 34 5.99 -0.28 -7.93
N ALA A 35 6.40 0.83 -7.32
CA ALA A 35 7.76 1.05 -6.88
C ALA A 35 7.80 1.47 -5.40
N LEU A 36 8.88 1.14 -4.71
CA LEU A 36 9.11 1.56 -3.34
C LEU A 36 9.26 3.09 -3.26
N GLU A 37 8.52 3.71 -2.35
CA GLU A 37 8.72 5.10 -1.96
C GLU A 37 9.92 5.22 -1.02
N THR A 38 10.51 6.40 -1.02
CA THR A 38 11.78 6.67 -0.32
C THR A 38 11.59 6.89 1.18
N TRP A 39 10.43 6.52 1.71
CA TRP A 39 10.08 6.72 3.11
C TRP A 39 10.76 5.66 3.95
N ASP A 40 11.35 6.08 5.06
CA ASP A 40 11.90 5.16 6.05
C ASP A 40 10.79 4.69 7.00
N LEU A 41 9.80 4.00 6.44
CA LEU A 41 8.63 3.56 7.20
C LEU A 41 8.99 2.45 8.19
N ASP A 42 9.79 1.48 7.76
CA ASP A 42 10.20 0.32 8.57
C ASP A 42 10.84 0.74 9.90
N SER A 43 11.82 1.65 9.87
CA SER A 43 12.49 2.11 11.09
C SER A 43 11.54 2.85 12.04
N VAL A 44 10.59 3.62 11.51
CA VAL A 44 9.60 4.36 12.32
C VAL A 44 8.56 3.42 12.92
N LEU A 45 8.19 2.36 12.21
CA LEU A 45 7.27 1.34 12.69
C LEU A 45 7.90 0.46 13.78
N ALA A 46 9.17 0.07 13.60
CA ALA A 46 9.92 -0.74 14.57
C ALA A 46 10.05 -0.06 15.94
N GLU A 47 10.13 1.28 15.99
CA GLU A 47 10.13 2.06 17.24
C GLU A 47 8.80 2.00 18.01
N ARG A 48 7.72 1.56 17.36
CA ARG A 48 6.35 1.62 17.88
C ARG A 48 5.76 0.24 18.15
N GLY A 49 6.56 -0.81 18.01
CA GLY A 49 6.16 -2.20 18.22
C GLY A 49 6.76 -3.12 17.17
N PRO A 50 6.32 -4.39 17.12
CA PRO A 50 6.86 -5.40 16.21
C PRO A 50 6.30 -5.24 14.79
N TRP A 51 6.28 -4.00 14.29
CA TRP A 51 5.76 -3.65 12.99
C TRP A 51 6.91 -3.46 12.00
N THR A 52 6.72 -3.99 10.80
CA THR A 52 7.55 -3.72 9.63
C THR A 52 6.67 -3.22 8.50
N GLY A 53 7.23 -2.47 7.56
CA GLY A 53 6.45 -2.07 6.41
C GLY A 53 7.11 -1.06 5.50
N VAL A 54 6.48 -0.91 4.34
CA VAL A 54 6.93 -0.03 3.27
C VAL A 54 5.77 0.80 2.74
N VAL A 55 6.11 1.87 2.03
CA VAL A 55 5.16 2.56 1.17
C VAL A 55 5.50 2.22 -0.27
N LEU A 56 4.48 1.80 -1.01
CA LEU A 56 4.54 1.62 -2.45
C LEU A 56 3.82 2.78 -3.13
N ARG A 57 4.36 3.23 -4.25
CA ARG A 57 3.71 4.17 -5.17
C ARG A 57 3.62 3.51 -6.53
N GLU A 58 2.46 3.61 -7.15
CA GLU A 58 2.30 3.25 -8.55
C GLU A 58 3.22 4.11 -9.43
N GLY A 59 4.17 3.46 -10.12
CA GLY A 59 5.09 4.05 -11.09
C GLY A 59 4.46 4.19 -12.48
N SER A 60 5.14 4.91 -13.37
CA SER A 60 4.66 5.22 -14.73
C SER A 60 4.46 4.00 -15.65
N GLN A 61 4.90 2.79 -15.26
CA GLN A 61 4.84 1.59 -16.10
C GLN A 61 3.49 0.86 -16.06
N ALA A 62 2.59 1.18 -15.13
CA ALA A 62 1.21 0.67 -15.13
C ALA A 62 0.41 1.05 -16.40
N ALA A 63 0.93 2.00 -17.20
CA ALA A 63 0.45 2.30 -18.55
C ALA A 63 0.39 1.06 -19.46
N ASN A 64 1.30 0.10 -19.31
CA ASN A 64 1.28 -1.11 -20.14
C ASN A 64 0.14 -2.07 -19.74
N PHE A 65 -0.29 -2.05 -18.48
CA PHE A 65 -1.42 -2.87 -18.01
C PHE A 65 -2.76 -2.25 -18.46
N ALA A 66 -2.89 -0.93 -18.39
CA ALA A 66 -4.07 -0.22 -18.90
C ALA A 66 -4.23 -0.36 -20.43
N VAL A 67 -3.13 -0.49 -21.19
CA VAL A 67 -3.19 -0.77 -22.63
C VAL A 67 -3.76 -2.15 -22.93
N GLY A 68 -3.57 -3.15 -22.05
CA GLY A 68 -4.13 -4.49 -22.25
C GLY A 68 -5.66 -4.56 -22.16
N THR A 69 -6.27 -3.78 -21.27
CA THR A 69 -7.73 -3.81 -21.03
C THR A 69 -8.51 -2.81 -21.90
N PHE A 70 -7.89 -1.72 -22.37
CA PHE A 70 -8.57 -0.67 -23.16
C PHE A 70 -8.57 -0.86 -24.68
N MET A 71 -8.00 -1.95 -25.19
CA MET A 71 -7.88 -2.20 -26.63
C MET A 71 -9.21 -2.39 -27.37
N GLU A 72 -10.33 -2.55 -26.67
CA GLU A 72 -11.62 -2.79 -27.35
C GLU A 72 -12.50 -1.55 -27.59
N VAL A 73 -12.27 -0.39 -26.94
CA VAL A 73 -13.32 0.66 -26.94
C VAL A 73 -12.85 2.09 -27.19
N VAL A 74 -11.56 2.45 -27.05
CA VAL A 74 -11.14 3.87 -27.19
C VAL A 74 -9.84 4.02 -28.01
N PRO A 75 -9.79 4.90 -29.04
CA PRO A 75 -8.57 5.19 -29.76
C PRO A 75 -7.46 5.68 -28.82
N LEU A 76 -6.32 4.98 -28.85
CA LEU A 76 -5.13 5.17 -28.00
C LEU A 76 -4.68 6.65 -27.86
N VAL A 77 -4.89 7.44 -28.91
CA VAL A 77 -4.47 8.84 -29.03
C VAL A 77 -5.19 9.79 -28.06
N LEU A 78 -6.43 9.46 -27.65
CA LEU A 78 -7.23 10.30 -26.74
C LEU A 78 -7.03 9.96 -25.26
N ALA A 79 -6.54 8.76 -24.92
CA ALA A 79 -6.31 8.33 -23.54
C ALA A 79 -4.94 8.77 -22.97
N LEU A 80 -3.96 8.99 -23.85
CA LEU A 80 -2.56 9.32 -23.52
C LEU A 80 -2.36 10.50 -22.55
N PRO A 81 -3.08 11.62 -22.63
CA PRO A 81 -2.91 12.73 -21.68
C PRO A 81 -3.51 12.44 -20.30
N TRP A 82 -4.53 11.57 -20.24
CA TRP A 82 -5.29 11.29 -19.03
C TRP A 82 -4.65 10.17 -18.19
N THR A 83 -4.17 9.12 -18.85
CA THR A 83 -3.28 8.11 -18.25
C THR A 83 -2.01 8.79 -17.72
N ARG A 84 -1.45 9.75 -18.48
CA ARG A 84 -0.32 10.58 -18.02
C ARG A 84 -0.58 11.38 -16.75
N ARG A 85 -1.81 11.85 -16.55
CA ARG A 85 -2.21 12.63 -15.36
C ARG A 85 -2.51 11.77 -14.14
N GLN A 86 -2.69 10.46 -14.26
CA GLN A 86 -2.96 9.57 -13.12
C GLN A 86 -1.67 9.00 -12.49
N HIS A 87 -0.54 9.07 -13.18
CA HIS A 87 0.74 8.51 -12.74
C HIS A 87 1.22 9.03 -11.37
N GLY A 88 1.69 8.13 -10.51
CA GLY A 88 2.30 8.47 -9.22
C GLY A 88 1.32 8.83 -8.10
N ARG A 89 0.01 8.61 -8.31
CA ARG A 89 -1.04 9.11 -7.39
C ARG A 89 -1.60 8.06 -6.45
N VAL A 90 -1.52 6.77 -6.79
CA VAL A 90 -1.89 5.67 -5.88
C VAL A 90 -0.70 5.36 -4.99
N ARG A 91 -0.94 5.42 -3.67
CA ARG A 91 0.04 5.06 -2.65
C ARG A 91 -0.56 4.05 -1.70
N MET A 92 0.20 3.01 -1.43
CA MET A 92 -0.20 1.92 -0.55
C MET A 92 0.83 1.77 0.56
N ALA A 93 0.35 1.74 1.80
CA ALA A 93 1.12 1.24 2.92
C ALA A 93 0.94 -0.27 2.98
N VAL A 94 2.06 -0.99 3.00
CA VAL A 94 2.07 -2.44 3.24
C VAL A 94 2.80 -2.64 4.55
N ILE A 95 2.08 -3.05 5.58
CA ILE A 95 2.63 -3.25 6.91
C ILE A 95 2.32 -4.65 7.40
N ALA A 96 3.23 -5.22 8.19
CA ALA A 96 3.03 -6.52 8.80
C ALA A 96 3.54 -6.54 10.25
N ARG A 97 2.97 -7.43 11.05
CA ARG A 97 3.47 -7.79 12.39
C ARG A 97 3.29 -9.28 12.66
N PRO A 98 4.05 -9.89 13.59
CA PRO A 98 3.87 -11.29 13.97
C PRO A 98 2.46 -11.55 14.54
N LEU A 99 1.90 -12.72 14.23
CA LEU A 99 0.66 -13.21 14.85
C LEU A 99 0.95 -13.83 16.21
N HIS A 100 0.23 -13.41 17.25
CA HIS A 100 0.25 -14.05 18.58
C HIS A 100 1.66 -14.25 19.21
N GLY A 101 2.66 -13.46 18.81
CA GLY A 101 4.03 -13.57 19.29
C GLY A 101 4.86 -14.69 18.65
N ASP A 102 4.30 -15.46 17.72
CA ASP A 102 5.02 -16.45 16.92
C ASP A 102 5.55 -15.80 15.63
N ALA A 103 6.82 -16.06 15.30
CA ALA A 103 7.50 -15.48 14.14
C ALA A 103 7.14 -16.20 12.82
N THR A 104 6.42 -17.31 12.88
CA THR A 104 6.08 -18.15 11.72
C THR A 104 4.90 -17.61 10.89
N GLY A 105 4.04 -16.79 11.49
CA GLY A 105 2.88 -16.19 10.83
C GLY A 105 2.75 -14.70 11.09
N SER A 106 2.11 -13.98 10.18
CA SER A 106 1.98 -12.52 10.26
C SER A 106 0.59 -12.01 9.95
N GLU A 107 0.20 -10.95 10.64
CA GLU A 107 -0.91 -10.09 10.23
C GLU A 107 -0.35 -9.11 9.20
N LEU A 108 -0.81 -9.24 7.96
CA LEU A 108 -0.45 -8.39 6.83
C LEU A 108 -1.61 -7.44 6.52
N ILE A 109 -1.30 -6.13 6.46
CA ILE A 109 -2.28 -5.09 6.13
C ILE A 109 -1.78 -4.30 4.93
N CYS A 110 -2.58 -4.30 3.87
CA CYS A 110 -2.38 -3.49 2.69
C CYS A 110 -3.41 -2.37 2.71
N TRP A 111 -2.95 -1.12 2.76
CA TRP A 111 -3.82 0.04 2.94
C TRP A 111 -3.49 1.15 1.94
N HIS A 112 -4.48 1.52 1.15
CA HIS A 112 -4.38 2.67 0.26
C HIS A 112 -4.57 3.97 1.04
N PHE A 113 -3.72 4.96 0.79
CA PHE A 113 -3.87 6.31 1.33
C PHE A 113 -3.58 7.38 0.26
N HIS A 114 -4.36 8.45 0.24
CA HIS A 114 -4.19 9.59 -0.66
C HIS A 114 -3.65 10.77 0.12
N LEU A 115 -2.76 11.52 -0.53
CA LEU A 115 -2.15 12.71 0.06
C LEU A 115 -2.75 14.02 -0.43
N ASP A 116 -3.35 14.06 -1.62
CA ASP A 116 -4.05 15.25 -2.14
C ASP A 116 -4.98 14.90 -3.31
N SER A 117 -6.03 15.72 -3.47
CA SER A 117 -7.03 15.83 -4.54
C SER A 117 -8.36 15.03 -4.39
N VAL A 118 -9.45 15.81 -4.40
CA VAL A 118 -10.85 15.43 -4.19
C VAL A 118 -11.51 14.89 -5.48
N THR A 119 -10.88 15.07 -6.64
CA THR A 119 -11.51 14.95 -7.97
C THR A 119 -11.37 13.60 -8.67
N LEU A 120 -10.62 12.62 -8.14
CA LEU A 120 -10.26 11.35 -8.81
C LEU A 120 -10.71 10.08 -8.05
N ARG A 121 -11.72 10.22 -7.19
CA ARG A 121 -12.07 9.25 -6.13
C ARG A 121 -12.60 7.89 -6.62
N TYR A 122 -13.19 7.82 -7.81
CA TYR A 122 -13.88 6.59 -8.27
C TYR A 122 -12.93 5.56 -8.91
N TRP A 123 -12.08 6.02 -9.84
CA TRP A 123 -11.14 5.14 -10.57
C TRP A 123 -10.03 4.57 -9.69
N SER A 124 -9.44 5.39 -8.80
CA SER A 124 -8.40 4.91 -7.88
C SER A 124 -8.92 3.86 -6.88
N THR A 125 -10.21 3.93 -6.54
CA THR A 125 -10.84 2.99 -5.61
C THR A 125 -11.04 1.63 -6.27
N ASN A 126 -11.61 1.57 -7.48
CA ASN A 126 -11.81 0.30 -8.20
C ASN A 126 -10.48 -0.37 -8.55
N PHE A 127 -9.52 0.38 -9.10
CA PHE A 127 -8.18 -0.14 -9.38
C PHE A 127 -7.52 -0.74 -8.15
N THR A 128 -7.65 -0.08 -7.00
CA THR A 128 -7.08 -0.63 -5.76
C THR A 128 -7.87 -1.82 -5.23
N ILE A 129 -9.19 -1.89 -5.45
CA ILE A 129 -9.97 -3.09 -5.14
C ILE A 129 -9.45 -4.27 -5.97
N ASP A 130 -9.29 -4.09 -7.28
CA ASP A 130 -8.81 -5.13 -8.20
C ASP A 130 -7.41 -5.64 -7.81
N ILE A 131 -6.47 -4.72 -7.50
CA ILE A 131 -5.14 -5.08 -7.01
C ILE A 131 -5.21 -5.92 -5.74
N MET A 132 -6.09 -5.52 -4.81
CA MET A 132 -6.25 -6.20 -3.53
C MET A 132 -6.96 -7.56 -3.68
N GLU A 133 -7.77 -7.74 -4.72
CA GLU A 133 -8.33 -9.03 -5.13
C GLU A 133 -7.25 -9.94 -5.72
N GLY A 134 -6.46 -9.45 -6.67
CA GLY A 134 -5.34 -10.22 -7.22
C GLY A 134 -4.31 -10.65 -6.17
N LEU A 135 -4.08 -9.82 -5.15
CA LEU A 135 -3.22 -10.17 -4.02
C LEU A 135 -3.78 -11.34 -3.19
N THR A 136 -5.11 -11.40 -3.04
CA THR A 136 -5.77 -12.48 -2.31
C THR A 136 -5.54 -13.83 -3.00
N GLU A 137 -5.78 -13.87 -4.30
CA GLU A 137 -5.57 -15.06 -5.12
C GLU A 137 -4.10 -15.48 -5.11
N SER A 138 -3.19 -14.52 -5.20
CA SER A 138 -1.75 -14.78 -5.21
C SER A 138 -1.24 -15.34 -3.88
N LEU A 139 -1.69 -14.79 -2.75
CA LEU A 139 -1.37 -15.32 -1.42
C LEU A 139 -1.93 -16.74 -1.24
N SER A 140 -3.15 -17.00 -1.73
CA SER A 140 -3.75 -18.32 -1.69
C SER A 140 -3.01 -19.32 -2.58
N ALA A 141 -2.66 -18.94 -3.80
CA ALA A 141 -1.94 -19.78 -4.76
C ALA A 141 -0.52 -20.13 -4.27
N ALA A 142 0.13 -19.21 -3.55
CA ALA A 142 1.42 -19.44 -2.91
C ALA A 142 1.33 -20.31 -1.64
N GLY A 143 0.14 -20.73 -1.20
CA GLY A 143 -0.07 -21.47 0.04
C GLY A 143 0.22 -20.64 1.30
N LEU A 144 0.26 -19.32 1.19
CA LEU A 144 0.60 -18.40 2.28
C LEU A 144 -0.62 -17.88 3.02
N LEU A 145 -1.82 -17.95 2.44
CA LEU A 145 -3.02 -17.40 3.07
C LEU A 145 -3.54 -18.32 4.19
N LEU A 146 -3.42 -17.89 5.44
CA LEU A 146 -3.98 -18.58 6.61
C LEU A 146 -5.45 -18.17 6.84
N ALA A 147 -5.72 -16.86 6.77
CA ALA A 147 -7.06 -16.32 6.88
C ALA A 147 -7.21 -14.98 6.15
N GLY A 148 -8.45 -14.68 5.76
CA GLY A 148 -8.82 -13.45 5.07
C GLY A 148 -9.03 -13.63 3.55
N PRO A 149 -9.17 -12.53 2.80
CA PRO A 149 -9.25 -11.16 3.28
C PRO A 149 -10.49 -11.01 4.17
N ALA A 150 -10.31 -10.43 5.37
CA ALA A 150 -11.47 -10.02 6.15
C ALA A 150 -12.29 -9.01 5.31
N LYS A 151 -13.58 -9.30 5.07
CA LYS A 151 -14.42 -8.43 4.22
C LYS A 151 -14.63 -7.04 4.85
N PRO A 152 -14.89 -6.00 4.04
CA PRO A 152 -15.00 -4.60 4.47
C PRO A 152 -16.21 -4.23 5.34
N SER A 153 -17.09 -5.17 5.71
CA SER A 153 -18.41 -4.84 6.25
C SER A 153 -18.36 -4.10 7.60
N SER A 154 -17.20 -3.98 8.24
CA SER A 154 -17.01 -3.22 9.48
C SER A 154 -16.12 -1.97 9.39
N TRP A 155 -15.60 -1.58 8.21
CA TRP A 155 -14.57 -0.52 8.12
C TRP A 155 -15.07 0.93 8.15
N LYS A 156 -16.09 1.22 8.95
CA LYS A 156 -16.37 2.59 9.42
C LYS A 156 -15.32 3.10 10.41
N THR A 157 -14.20 2.41 10.65
CA THR A 157 -13.53 2.58 11.93
C THR A 157 -12.00 2.45 11.96
N TRP A 158 -11.27 3.14 11.08
CA TRP A 158 -9.93 3.59 11.50
C TRP A 158 -10.01 4.46 12.78
N ASN A 159 -11.18 5.10 13.00
CA ASN A 159 -11.54 5.82 14.23
C ASN A 159 -11.77 4.90 15.44
N THR A 160 -12.04 3.61 15.22
CA THR A 160 -12.13 2.62 16.33
C THR A 160 -10.94 1.68 16.36
N LEU A 161 -9.93 1.90 15.51
CA LEU A 161 -8.64 1.31 15.79
C LEU A 161 -8.16 1.88 17.12
N PRO A 162 -7.51 1.04 17.96
CA PRO A 162 -6.85 1.52 19.16
C PRO A 162 -5.97 2.75 18.86
N ALA A 163 -5.95 3.72 19.76
CA ALA A 163 -5.28 5.01 19.53
C ALA A 163 -3.76 4.89 19.31
N ASP A 164 -3.17 3.76 19.70
CA ASP A 164 -1.79 3.33 19.55
C ASP A 164 -1.54 2.56 18.23
N HIS A 165 -2.58 2.10 17.53
CA HIS A 165 -2.44 1.38 16.26
C HIS A 165 -1.78 2.26 15.19
N PRO A 166 -0.79 1.76 14.41
CA PRO A 166 -0.05 2.57 13.44
C PRO A 166 -0.94 3.20 12.35
N LEU A 167 -2.03 2.53 12.00
CA LEU A 167 -3.01 3.02 11.01
C LEU A 167 -4.10 3.93 11.60
N HIS A 168 -4.17 4.11 12.92
CA HIS A 168 -5.04 5.14 13.51
C HIS A 168 -4.53 6.51 13.03
N PRO A 169 -5.35 7.42 12.48
CA PRO A 169 -4.80 8.53 11.69
C PRO A 169 -4.06 9.59 12.48
N LYS A 170 -4.30 9.72 13.80
CA LYS A 170 -3.39 10.53 14.63
C LYS A 170 -1.97 9.94 14.59
N GLN A 171 -1.85 8.61 14.68
CA GLN A 171 -0.57 7.90 14.58
C GLN A 171 -0.04 7.93 13.16
N TRP A 172 -0.84 7.56 12.16
CA TRP A 172 -0.40 7.53 10.76
C TRP A 172 0.11 8.90 10.28
N ARG A 173 -0.57 9.99 10.66
CA ARG A 173 -0.12 11.34 10.30
C ARG A 173 1.23 11.69 10.92
N THR A 174 1.52 11.16 12.11
CA THR A 174 2.81 11.33 12.79
C THR A 174 3.88 10.44 12.15
N ILE A 175 3.57 9.15 11.94
CA ILE A 175 4.44 8.15 11.33
C ILE A 175 4.83 8.58 9.91
N SER A 176 3.87 8.93 9.07
CA SER A 176 4.13 9.35 7.68
C SER A 176 4.99 10.61 7.57
N LYS A 177 4.79 11.59 8.46
CA LYS A 177 5.65 12.78 8.52
C LYS A 177 7.08 12.42 8.90
N GLU A 178 7.23 11.56 9.90
CA GLU A 178 8.54 11.13 10.40
C GLU A 178 9.29 10.27 9.37
N ALA A 179 8.62 9.29 8.79
CA ALA A 179 9.18 8.39 7.77
C ALA A 179 9.67 9.18 6.54
N ARG A 180 8.93 10.21 6.10
CA ARG A 180 9.38 11.12 5.03
C ARG A 180 10.57 11.99 5.45
N ARG A 181 10.59 12.45 6.70
CA ARG A 181 11.70 13.27 7.21
C ARG A 181 12.99 12.46 7.24
N ARG A 182 12.94 11.22 7.75
CA ARG A 182 14.07 10.30 7.80
C ARG A 182 14.51 9.83 6.42
N GLY A 183 13.55 9.48 5.56
CA GLY A 183 13.80 9.15 4.16
C GLY A 183 14.59 10.24 3.42
N ARG A 184 14.14 11.50 3.51
CA ARG A 184 14.85 12.64 2.93
C ARG A 184 16.26 12.84 3.47
N ARG A 185 16.46 12.66 4.79
CA ARG A 185 17.81 12.77 5.41
C ARG A 185 18.76 11.70 4.88
N ARG A 186 18.30 10.46 4.74
CA ARG A 186 19.11 9.36 4.19
C ARG A 186 19.51 9.64 2.73
N GLN A 187 18.63 10.24 1.94
CA GLN A 187 18.94 10.63 0.56
C GLN A 187 19.84 11.86 0.44
N GLY A 188 19.70 12.83 1.34
CA GLY A 188 20.53 14.04 1.38
C GLY A 188 21.95 13.80 1.91
N GLY A 189 22.17 12.75 2.70
CA GLY A 189 23.48 12.34 3.21
C GLY A 189 24.36 11.60 2.20
N THR A 190 23.81 11.14 1.08
CA THR A 190 24.53 10.47 -0.03
C THR A 190 25.05 11.45 -1.09
N ARG A 191 25.50 12.65 -0.69
CA ARG A 191 26.22 13.55 -1.60
C ARG A 191 27.73 13.34 -1.37
N PRO A 192 28.47 12.71 -2.29
CA PRO A 192 29.92 12.66 -2.17
C PRO A 192 30.46 14.10 -2.25
N SER A 193 31.37 14.42 -1.34
CA SER A 193 32.17 15.65 -1.36
C SER A 193 33.21 15.57 -2.47
#